data_AF-A0A1C5JSG0-F1
#
_entry.id   AF-A0A1C5JSG0-F1
#
_cell.length_a   1.000
_cell.length_b   1.000
_cell.length_c   1.000
_cell.angle_alpha   90.00
_cell.angle_beta   90.00
_cell.angle_gamma   90.00
#
_symmetry.space_group_name_H-M   'P 1'
#
loop_
_entity.id
_entity.type
_entity.pdbx_description
1 polymer ?
#
loop_
_entity_poly.entity_id
_entity_poly.type
_entity_poly.pdbx_seq_one_letter_code
_entity_poly.pdbx_strand_id
1 'polypeptide(L)'
;MAADPIWEFDRRVAEVRADDGATGYLYVELDDSPRGDGLREVSVDMTLVPANGGPRRAGDYWWFSDRADPDPGDAREELRTGLVDWYGRTLRVQRWLSGPESDLIVGWFPGRLRPPSYGVGGDR
;
A
#
# COMPACT_ATOMS: atom_id res chain seq x y z
N MET A 1 1.37 7.64 26.24
CA MET A 1 0.33 7.27 25.26
C MET A 1 0.90 6.11 24.46
N ALA A 2 0.20 4.99 24.38
CA ALA A 2 0.60 3.93 23.46
C ALA A 2 0.43 4.45 22.03
N ALA A 3 1.34 4.11 21.12
CA ALA A 3 1.14 4.39 19.71
C ALA A 3 -0.15 3.70 19.24
N ASP A 4 -0.93 4.38 18.41
CA ASP A 4 -2.11 3.79 17.79
C ASP A 4 -1.71 2.52 17.03
N PRO A 5 -2.36 1.37 17.25
CA PRO A 5 -1.98 0.13 16.57
C PRO A 5 -2.01 0.24 15.04
N ILE A 6 -2.73 1.20 14.46
CA ILE A 6 -2.77 1.41 13.01
C ILE A 6 -1.38 1.67 12.39
N TRP A 7 -0.42 2.19 13.16
CA TRP A 7 0.97 2.39 12.73
C TRP A 7 1.70 1.08 12.42
N GLU A 8 1.18 -0.08 12.83
CA GLU A 8 1.72 -1.38 12.43
C GLU A 8 1.56 -1.67 10.93
N PHE A 9 0.74 -0.89 10.23
CA PHE A 9 0.48 -1.00 8.80
C PHE A 9 1.21 0.04 7.97
N ASP A 10 1.90 1.00 8.60
CA ASP A 10 2.60 2.06 7.88
C ASP A 10 3.66 1.48 6.94
N ARG A 11 3.58 1.90 5.67
CA ARG A 11 4.43 1.49 4.54
C ARG A 11 4.44 -0.01 4.27
N ARG A 12 3.40 -0.73 4.68
CA ARG A 12 3.28 -2.18 4.41
C ARG A 12 2.58 -2.47 3.10
N VAL A 13 3.01 -3.56 2.48
CA VAL A 13 2.36 -4.15 1.33
C VAL A 13 1.65 -5.44 1.74
N ALA A 14 0.41 -5.61 1.29
CA ALA A 14 -0.34 -6.86 1.38
C ALA A 14 -0.62 -7.43 0.00
N GLU A 15 -0.57 -8.74 -0.14
CA GLU A 15 -1.23 -9.45 -1.23
C GLU A 15 -2.73 -9.51 -0.91
N VAL A 16 -3.56 -9.10 -1.86
CA VAL A 16 -5.02 -9.07 -1.71
C VAL A 16 -5.71 -9.88 -2.79
N ARG A 17 -6.89 -10.39 -2.46
CA ARG A 17 -7.79 -11.08 -3.39
C ARG A 17 -9.20 -10.54 -3.25
N ALA A 18 -9.79 -10.18 -4.38
CA ALA A 18 -11.19 -9.78 -4.47
C ALA A 18 -12.14 -11.00 -4.55
N ASP A 19 -13.42 -10.75 -4.31
CA ASP A 19 -14.48 -11.77 -4.35
C ASP A 19 -14.67 -12.44 -5.72
N ASP A 20 -14.40 -11.72 -6.81
CA ASP A 20 -14.41 -12.26 -8.17
C ASP A 20 -13.15 -13.07 -8.53
N GLY A 21 -12.23 -13.22 -7.58
CA GLY A 21 -10.97 -13.95 -7.73
C GLY A 21 -9.80 -13.13 -8.28
N ALA A 22 -9.98 -11.85 -8.62
CA ALA A 22 -8.86 -11.00 -9.00
C ALA A 22 -7.87 -10.81 -7.85
N THR A 23 -6.57 -10.84 -8.14
CA THR A 23 -5.52 -10.63 -7.14
C THR A 23 -4.80 -9.30 -7.37
N GLY A 24 -4.14 -8.80 -6.33
CA GLY A 24 -3.37 -7.57 -6.39
C GLY A 24 -2.51 -7.34 -5.16
N TYR A 25 -1.93 -6.15 -5.09
CA TYR A 25 -1.11 -5.67 -4.00
C TYR A 25 -1.69 -4.35 -3.47
N LEU A 26 -1.91 -4.30 -2.17
CA LEU A 26 -2.35 -3.13 -1.44
C LEU A 26 -1.15 -2.55 -0.69
N TYR A 27 -0.84 -1.28 -0.90
CA TYR A 27 0.11 -0.53 -0.10
C TYR A 27 -0.62 0.45 0.81
N VAL A 28 -0.14 0.59 2.04
CA VAL A 28 -0.71 1.47 3.07
C VAL A 28 0.35 2.47 3.49
N GLU A 29 -0.01 3.75 3.56
CA GLU A 29 0.84 4.85 4.01
C GLU A 29 0.09 5.65 5.08
N LEU A 30 0.78 6.02 6.15
CA LEU A 30 0.20 6.85 7.21
C LEU A 30 0.99 8.15 7.34
N ASP A 31 0.26 9.24 7.58
CA ASP A 31 0.85 10.54 7.88
C ASP A 31 0.16 11.15 9.11
N ASP A 32 0.94 11.71 10.03
CA ASP A 32 0.44 12.44 11.22
C ASP A 32 0.85 13.91 11.23
N SER A 33 1.28 14.41 10.05
CA SER A 33 1.63 15.80 9.86
C SER A 33 0.48 16.71 10.33
N PRO A 34 0.78 17.79 11.08
CA PRO A 34 -0.25 18.72 11.52
C PRO A 34 -0.96 19.32 10.32
N ARG A 35 -2.29 19.28 10.32
CA ARG A 35 -3.08 20.05 9.36
C ARG A 35 -2.88 21.54 9.64
N GLY A 36 -3.14 22.38 8.64
CA GLY A 36 -2.93 23.85 8.73
C GLY A 36 -3.72 24.55 9.85
N ASP A 37 -4.65 23.85 10.49
CA ASP A 37 -5.43 24.27 11.66
C ASP A 37 -4.81 23.85 13.02
N GLY A 38 -3.66 23.17 13.01
CA GLY A 38 -2.96 22.71 14.21
C GLY A 38 -3.52 21.42 14.81
N LEU A 39 -4.55 20.82 14.21
CA LEU A 39 -5.04 19.49 14.61
C LEU A 39 -4.13 18.41 14.02
N ARG A 40 -3.83 17.40 14.85
CA ARG A 40 -3.14 16.18 14.41
C ARG A 40 -4.19 15.12 14.16
N GLU A 41 -4.40 14.82 12.89
CA GLU A 41 -5.27 13.74 12.44
C GLU A 41 -4.39 12.78 11.65
N VAL A 42 -4.49 11.49 11.96
CA VAL A 42 -3.77 10.47 11.20
C VAL A 42 -4.48 10.35 9.86
N SER A 43 -3.79 10.69 8.78
CA SER A 43 -4.20 10.38 7.42
C SER A 43 -3.76 8.95 7.09
N VAL A 44 -4.61 8.24 6.37
CA VAL A 44 -4.33 6.90 5.86
C VAL A 44 -4.48 6.97 4.35
N ASP A 45 -3.46 6.54 3.62
CA ASP A 45 -3.52 6.44 2.17
C ASP A 45 -3.34 4.98 1.76
N MET A 46 -4.28 4.48 0.97
CA MET A 46 -4.22 3.13 0.43
C MET A 46 -4.08 3.17 -1.09
N THR A 47 -3.15 2.40 -1.63
CA THR A 47 -2.97 2.25 -3.08
C THR A 47 -3.06 0.78 -3.47
N LEU A 48 -3.83 0.47 -4.51
CA LEU A 48 -4.02 -0.88 -5.03
C LEU A 48 -3.41 -1.00 -6.43
N VAL A 49 -2.61 -2.05 -6.64
CA VAL A 49 -2.10 -2.47 -7.96
C VAL A 49 -2.56 -3.92 -8.22
N PRO A 50 -3.38 -4.21 -9.24
CA PRO A 50 -3.79 -5.57 -9.55
C PRO A 50 -2.66 -6.42 -10.15
N ALA A 51 -2.59 -7.70 -9.77
CA ALA A 51 -1.58 -8.65 -10.19
C ALA A 51 -1.92 -9.35 -11.54
N ASN A 52 -3.17 -9.21 -12.02
CA ASN A 52 -3.61 -9.73 -13.34
C ASN A 52 -3.10 -8.91 -14.54
N GLY A 53 -2.04 -8.14 -14.35
CA GLY A 53 -0.97 -7.98 -15.32
C GLY A 53 0.34 -8.20 -14.57
N GLY A 54 1.10 -9.25 -14.92
CA GLY A 54 2.53 -9.29 -14.58
C GLY A 54 3.26 -8.07 -15.17
N PRO A 55 4.59 -8.08 -15.34
CA PRO A 55 5.21 -7.14 -16.27
C PRO A 55 4.65 -7.40 -17.69
N ARG A 56 3.50 -6.81 -18.02
CA ARG A 56 2.94 -6.82 -19.35
C ARG A 56 3.71 -5.78 -20.14
N ARG A 57 4.22 -6.27 -21.28
CA ARG A 57 4.91 -5.61 -22.37
C ARG A 57 4.94 -4.08 -22.27
N ALA A 58 6.16 -3.53 -22.36
CA ALA A 58 6.40 -2.10 -22.55
C ALA A 58 5.36 -1.50 -23.51
N GLY A 59 4.44 -0.71 -22.95
CA GLY A 59 3.29 -0.14 -23.67
C GLY A 59 1.97 -0.20 -22.91
N ASP A 60 1.78 -1.15 -21.99
CA ASP A 60 0.58 -1.21 -21.13
C ASP A 60 0.84 -0.39 -19.86
N TYR A 61 0.16 0.75 -19.72
CA TYR A 61 0.24 1.59 -18.52
C TYR A 61 -0.21 0.81 -17.28
N TRP A 62 0.56 0.87 -16.20
CA TRP A 62 0.12 0.41 -14.88
C TRP A 62 -1.15 1.18 -14.49
N TRP A 63 -2.24 0.47 -14.22
CA TRP A 63 -3.40 1.07 -13.58
C TRP A 63 -3.28 0.84 -12.07
N PHE A 64 -3.41 1.93 -11.32
CA PHE A 64 -3.51 1.89 -9.87
C PHE A 64 -4.83 2.55 -9.45
N SER A 65 -5.37 2.10 -8.33
CA SER A 65 -6.47 2.77 -7.64
C SER A 65 -5.92 3.31 -6.33
N ASP A 66 -6.26 4.53 -6.00
CA ASP A 66 -6.05 5.11 -4.67
C ASP A 66 -7.37 5.19 -3.91
N ARG A 67 -7.30 5.03 -2.59
CA ARG A 67 -8.34 5.40 -1.61
C ARG A 67 -7.62 6.27 -0.57
N ALA A 68 -7.62 7.57 -0.83
CA ALA A 68 -6.98 8.55 0.03
C ALA A 68 -7.92 8.97 1.17
N ASP A 69 -7.35 9.21 2.35
CA ASP A 69 -8.05 9.68 3.55
C ASP A 69 -9.37 8.94 3.90
N PRO A 70 -9.41 7.59 3.98
CA PRO A 70 -10.52 6.92 4.65
C PRO A 70 -10.54 7.29 6.14
N ASP A 71 -11.71 7.15 6.77
CA ASP A 71 -11.81 7.32 8.22
C ASP A 71 -10.80 6.41 8.94
N PRO A 72 -9.95 6.93 9.84
CA PRO A 72 -8.92 6.13 10.49
C PRO A 72 -9.48 5.01 11.38
N GLY A 73 -10.70 5.17 11.89
CA GLY A 73 -11.41 4.13 12.63
C GLY A 73 -11.76 2.95 11.74
N ASP A 74 -12.40 3.22 10.60
CA ASP A 74 -12.76 2.21 9.61
C ASP A 74 -11.50 1.53 9.03
N ALA A 75 -10.51 2.32 8.60
CA ALA A 75 -9.25 1.81 8.07
C ALA A 75 -8.54 0.88 9.07
N ARG A 76 -8.54 1.24 10.36
CA ARG A 76 -7.96 0.39 11.40
C ARG A 76 -8.69 -0.96 11.48
N GLU A 77 -10.01 -0.97 11.45
CA GLU A 77 -10.78 -2.22 11.50
C GLU A 77 -10.57 -3.07 10.24
N GLU A 78 -10.59 -2.46 9.07
CA GLU A 78 -10.36 -3.11 7.78
C GLU A 78 -8.97 -3.77 7.72
N LEU A 79 -7.91 -3.04 8.07
CA LEU A 79 -6.52 -3.54 8.05
C LEU A 79 -6.30 -4.63 9.09
N ARG A 80 -6.90 -4.50 10.28
CA ARG A 80 -6.81 -5.48 11.37
C ARG A 80 -7.53 -6.78 11.04
N THR A 81 -8.69 -6.70 10.40
CA THR A 81 -9.47 -7.89 10.01
C THR A 81 -8.99 -8.50 8.70
N GLY A 82 -8.27 -7.73 7.88
CA GLY A 82 -7.85 -8.12 6.55
C GLY A 82 -9.00 -8.10 5.53
N LEU A 83 -10.09 -7.39 5.83
CA LEU A 83 -11.25 -7.21 4.96
C LEU A 83 -11.36 -5.72 4.65
N VAL A 84 -10.83 -5.31 3.50
CA VAL A 84 -10.76 -3.92 3.08
C VAL A 84 -11.91 -3.65 2.12
N ASP A 85 -12.71 -2.61 2.38
CA ASP A 85 -13.70 -2.15 1.40
C ASP A 85 -13.02 -1.29 0.34
N TRP A 86 -13.21 -1.64 -0.92
CA TRP A 86 -12.60 -0.95 -2.05
C TRP A 86 -13.70 -0.46 -2.97
N TYR A 87 -14.32 0.66 -2.59
CA TYR A 87 -15.44 1.27 -3.31
C TYR A 87 -16.63 0.31 -3.48
N GLY A 88 -17.05 -0.35 -2.39
CA GLY A 88 -18.14 -1.33 -2.38
C GLY A 88 -17.73 -2.72 -2.82
N ARG A 89 -16.43 -2.98 -2.99
CA ARG A 89 -15.85 -4.28 -3.32
C ARG A 89 -14.95 -4.74 -2.18
N THR A 90 -15.20 -5.93 -1.64
CA THR A 90 -14.33 -6.47 -0.60
C THR A 90 -13.02 -7.01 -1.18
N LEU A 91 -11.91 -6.57 -0.60
CA LEU A 91 -10.57 -7.11 -0.80
C LEU A 91 -10.17 -7.88 0.46
N ARG A 92 -9.81 -9.15 0.29
CA ARG A 92 -9.29 -9.98 1.37
C ARG A 92 -7.77 -9.99 1.35
N VAL A 93 -7.15 -9.48 2.39
CA VAL A 93 -5.71 -9.63 2.66
C VAL A 93 -5.40 -11.12 2.79
N GLN A 94 -4.55 -11.63 1.90
CA GLN A 94 -4.06 -13.01 1.94
C GLN A 94 -2.85 -13.11 2.86
N ARG A 95 -1.94 -12.15 2.73
CA ARG A 95 -0.73 -12.05 3.55
C ARG A 95 -0.12 -10.66 3.46
N TRP A 96 0.58 -10.27 4.51
CA TRP A 96 1.47 -9.12 4.51
C TRP A 96 2.85 -9.53 4.01
N LEU A 97 3.40 -8.78 3.06
CA LEU A 97 4.73 -9.01 2.51
C LEU A 97 5.79 -8.48 3.49
N SER A 98 7.02 -8.98 3.34
CA SER A 98 8.16 -8.57 4.17
C SER A 98 9.47 -8.67 3.40
N GLY A 99 10.47 -7.89 3.83
CA GLY A 99 11.82 -7.94 3.28
C GLY A 99 11.87 -7.68 1.76
N PRO A 100 12.74 -8.38 1.01
CA PRO A 100 12.98 -8.10 -0.40
C PRO A 100 11.75 -8.17 -1.30
N GLU A 101 10.77 -9.01 -0.94
CA GLU A 101 9.52 -9.12 -1.70
C GLU A 101 8.67 -7.84 -1.56
N SER A 102 8.58 -7.28 -0.36
CA SER A 102 7.91 -6.00 -0.13
C SER A 102 8.59 -4.88 -0.90
N ASP A 103 9.92 -4.79 -0.83
CA ASP A 103 10.70 -3.74 -1.50
C ASP A 103 10.50 -3.76 -3.02
N LEU A 104 10.47 -4.96 -3.62
CA LEU A 104 10.22 -5.13 -5.04
C LEU A 104 8.84 -4.59 -5.44
N ILE A 105 7.81 -4.91 -4.66
CA ILE A 105 6.42 -4.53 -4.96
C ILE A 105 6.16 -3.06 -4.65
N VAL A 106 6.80 -2.47 -3.63
CA VAL A 106 6.74 -1.01 -3.37
C VAL A 106 7.14 -0.22 -4.62
N GLY A 107 8.14 -0.70 -5.37
CA GLY A 107 8.58 -0.08 -6.62
C GLY A 107 7.53 -0.08 -7.74
N TRP A 108 6.41 -0.80 -7.61
CA TRP A 108 5.32 -0.80 -8.58
C TRP A 108 4.32 0.34 -8.35
N PHE A 109 4.37 0.99 -7.18
CA PHE A 109 3.49 2.09 -6.86
C PHE A 109 4.06 3.43 -7.36
N PRO A 110 3.22 4.30 -7.97
CA PRO A 110 3.67 5.58 -8.51
C PRO A 110 4.29 6.45 -7.41
N GLY A 111 5.37 7.16 -7.73
CA GLY A 111 6.07 8.04 -6.79
C GLY A 111 6.92 7.33 -5.72
N ARG A 112 6.92 5.98 -5.66
CA ARG A 112 7.60 5.21 -4.59
C ARG A 112 8.94 4.58 -5.00
N LEU A 113 9.55 5.07 -6.08
CA LEU A 113 10.94 4.74 -6.44
C LEU A 113 11.93 5.52 -5.56
N ARG A 114 12.59 4.83 -4.62
CA ARG A 114 14.06 4.86 -4.71
C ARG A 114 14.43 3.85 -5.78
N PRO A 115 15.18 4.20 -6.84
CA PRO A 115 15.75 3.17 -7.69
C PRO A 115 16.53 2.19 -6.79
N PRO A 116 16.53 0.88 -7.06
CA PRO A 116 17.49 0.01 -6.41
C PRO A 116 18.86 0.63 -6.64
N SER A 117 19.50 1.07 -5.57
CA SER A 117 20.93 1.37 -5.59
C SER A 117 21.63 0.04 -5.81
N TYR A 118 21.68 -0.41 -7.07
CA TYR A 118 22.77 -1.24 -7.52
C TYR A 118 24.00 -0.39 -7.30
N GLY A 119 24.72 -0.68 -6.22
CA GLY A 119 26.03 -0.11 -5.98
C GLY A 119 26.84 -0.35 -7.25
N VAL A 120 27.10 0.71 -7.99
CA VAL A 120 28.19 0.72 -8.95
C VAL A 120 29.42 0.61 -8.07
N GLY A 121 29.89 -0.62 -7.87
CA GLY A 121 31.23 -0.90 -7.41
C GLY A 121 32.19 -0.36 -8.46
N GLY A 122 32.40 0.96 -8.40
CA GLY A 122 33.51 1.63 -9.03
C GLY A 122 34.69 1.54 -8.07
N ASP A 123 35.55 0.58 -8.31
CA ASP A 123 36.99 0.64 -8.03
C ASP A 123 37.62 -0.22 -9.14
N ARG A 124 38.13 0.42 -10.19
CA ARG A 124 39.54 0.82 -10.37
C ARG A 124 40.51 -0.35 -10.35
#